data_AF-A0A921BB93-F1
#
_entry.id   AF-A0A921BB93-F1
#
_cell.length_a   1.000
_cell.length_b   1.000
_cell.length_c   1.000
_cell.angle_alpha   90.00
_cell.angle_beta   90.00
_cell.angle_gamma   90.00
#
_symmetry.space_group_name_H-M   'P 1'
#
loop_
_entity.id
_entity.type
_entity.pdbx_description
1 polymer ?
#
loop_
_entity_poly.entity_id
_entity_poly.type
_entity_poly.pdbx_seq_one_letter_code
_entity_poly.pdbx_strand_id
1 'polypeptide(L)'
;MKLRFTKLILFLAACLQLNTLAQVGSDCVDSLECESSWIGLSEAEQTAVFQFAEDYKAFIHLARTELSFVSEAITFAEVNGFEELTPSTVLEPGAKIYEVNRDRTISLMVIGEDSLQNGFHVIGSHIDSPRLDLKGRPLYEDSEFALFQTNYHGGLKYHQWTNLPLALLGRIDKKDGSVVNVSIGLDVNDPIFMIPELSPHVDRNRNSQTLGNFIEPEDLDPVVGHIPDHIDDGDVVDHVLNFLSSEYGVTRADLVSAELALVPAGLLATWDLIGG
;
A
#
# COMPACT_ATOMS: atom_id res chain seq x y z
N MET A 1 5.19 3.70 -23.37
CA MET A 1 3.98 4.29 -22.72
C MET A 1 4.33 5.73 -22.37
N LYS A 2 3.42 6.71 -22.41
CA LYS A 2 3.82 8.12 -22.18
C LYS A 2 4.15 8.33 -20.70
N LEU A 3 5.37 8.77 -20.37
CA LEU A 3 5.67 9.42 -19.08
C LEU A 3 4.57 10.44 -18.80
N ARG A 4 3.77 10.20 -17.76
CA ARG A 4 2.76 11.13 -17.31
C ARG A 4 3.06 11.50 -15.87
N PHE A 5 3.49 12.75 -15.73
CA PHE A 5 3.48 13.49 -14.48
C PHE A 5 2.20 13.17 -13.70
N THR A 6 2.41 12.78 -12.45
CA THR A 6 1.42 12.58 -11.40
C THR A 6 0.35 13.66 -11.52
N LYS A 7 -0.89 13.28 -11.85
CA LYS A 7 -2.02 14.19 -11.69
C LYS A 7 -2.17 14.40 -10.20
N LEU A 8 -1.73 15.58 -9.74
CA LEU A 8 -2.02 16.10 -8.43
C LEU A 8 -3.55 16.18 -8.28
N ILE A 9 -4.15 15.20 -7.61
CA ILE A 9 -5.53 15.31 -7.15
C ILE A 9 -5.48 16.34 -6.01
N LEU A 10 -6.04 17.51 -6.28
CA LEU A 10 -6.14 18.59 -5.32
C LEU A 10 -7.13 18.14 -4.23
N PHE A 11 -6.63 17.67 -3.09
CA PHE A 11 -7.45 17.43 -1.91
C PHE A 11 -7.99 18.77 -1.42
N LEU A 12 -9.28 19.00 -1.64
CA LEU A 12 -9.99 20.12 -1.04
C LEU A 12 -10.26 19.72 0.42
N ALA A 13 -9.30 20.01 1.31
CA ALA A 13 -9.47 19.80 2.75
C ALA A 13 -10.54 20.76 3.27
N ALA A 14 -11.79 20.31 3.29
CA ALA A 14 -12.84 20.96 4.07
C ALA A 14 -12.55 20.68 5.54
N CYS A 15 -11.94 21.65 6.22
CA CYS A 15 -11.65 21.60 7.65
C CYS A 15 -12.97 21.63 8.45
N LEU A 16 -13.66 20.49 8.55
CA LEU A 16 -14.73 20.29 9.50
C LEU A 16 -14.09 19.99 10.86
N GLN A 17 -14.23 20.95 11.79
CA GLN A 17 -13.97 20.71 13.20
C GLN A 17 -14.96 19.66 13.71
N LEU A 18 -14.57 18.40 13.68
CA LEU A 18 -15.28 17.31 14.35
C LEU A 18 -15.10 17.49 15.86
N ASN A 19 -16.11 18.06 16.51
CA ASN A 19 -16.24 17.93 17.96
C ASN A 19 -16.50 16.44 18.25
N THR A 20 -15.48 15.73 18.73
CA THR A 20 -15.62 14.35 19.18
C THR A 20 -16.51 14.29 20.41
N LEU A 21 -17.77 13.91 20.24
CA LEU A 21 -18.67 13.51 21.33
C LEU A 21 -19.07 12.05 21.15
N ALA A 22 -18.08 11.15 21.27
CA ALA A 22 -18.35 9.79 21.69
C ALA A 22 -18.14 9.73 23.20
N GLN A 23 -19.11 10.24 23.98
CA GLN A 23 -19.17 9.89 25.40
C GLN A 23 -19.68 8.45 25.49
N VAL A 24 -18.76 7.50 25.63
CA VAL A 24 -19.08 6.14 26.05
C VAL A 24 -19.61 6.26 27.48
N GLY A 25 -20.92 6.11 27.65
CA GLY A 25 -21.53 6.02 28.97
C GLY A 25 -20.88 4.86 29.74
N SER A 26 -20.39 5.13 30.95
CA SER A 26 -19.62 4.18 31.77
C SER A 26 -20.33 2.86 32.07
N ASP A 27 -21.66 2.79 31.87
CA ASP A 27 -22.50 1.63 32.18
C ASP A 27 -22.35 0.47 31.17
N CYS A 28 -21.98 0.75 29.91
CA CYS A 28 -21.95 -0.29 28.88
C CYS A 28 -20.70 -1.17 28.93
N VAL A 29 -19.57 -0.64 29.41
CA VAL A 29 -18.30 -1.38 29.51
C VAL A 29 -18.41 -2.47 30.57
N ASP A 30 -19.14 -2.21 31.65
CA ASP A 30 -19.34 -3.16 32.74
C ASP A 30 -20.47 -4.16 32.45
N SER A 31 -21.53 -3.75 31.73
CA SER A 31 -22.65 -4.63 31.37
C SER A 31 -22.42 -5.46 30.11
N LEU A 32 -21.48 -5.07 29.25
CA LEU A 32 -21.25 -5.58 27.89
C LEU A 32 -22.45 -5.41 26.93
N GLU A 33 -23.45 -4.61 27.31
CA GLU A 33 -24.63 -4.31 26.50
C GLU A 33 -24.49 -2.95 25.79
N CYS A 34 -23.45 -2.81 24.96
CA CYS A 34 -23.25 -1.60 24.17
C CYS A 34 -24.27 -1.53 23.03
N GLU A 35 -25.05 -0.46 22.95
CA GLU A 35 -25.77 -0.13 21.73
C GLU A 35 -24.79 0.21 20.59
N SER A 36 -25.22 -0.01 19.35
CA SER A 36 -24.42 0.35 18.17
C SER A 36 -24.12 1.85 18.19
N SER A 37 -22.88 2.23 17.91
CA SER A 37 -22.48 3.64 17.77
C SER A 37 -23.22 4.37 16.65
N TRP A 38 -23.92 3.64 15.78
CA TRP A 38 -24.81 4.19 14.76
C TRP A 38 -26.12 4.74 15.34
N ILE A 39 -26.62 4.10 16.41
CA ILE A 39 -27.88 4.49 17.05
C ILE A 39 -27.67 5.80 17.77
N GLY A 40 -28.50 6.80 17.45
CA GLY A 40 -28.44 8.12 18.06
C GLY A 40 -27.66 9.17 17.26
N LEU A 41 -26.96 8.78 16.18
CA LEU A 41 -26.36 9.76 15.27
C LEU A 41 -27.44 10.55 14.53
N SER A 42 -27.31 11.88 14.53
CA SER A 42 -28.08 12.76 13.66
C SER A 42 -27.72 12.55 12.19
N GLU A 43 -28.59 12.99 11.27
CA GLU A 43 -28.31 12.91 9.82
C GLU A 43 -27.01 13.62 9.42
N ALA A 44 -26.69 14.74 10.08
CA ALA A 44 -25.45 15.48 9.85
C ALA A 44 -24.21 14.67 10.27
N GLU A 45 -24.28 13.96 11.40
CA GLU A 45 -23.18 13.11 11.87
C GLU A 45 -23.01 11.87 10.98
N GLN A 46 -24.11 11.25 10.54
CA GLN A 46 -24.07 10.14 9.59
C GLN A 46 -23.40 10.56 8.27
N THR A 47 -23.75 11.75 7.76
CA THR A 47 -23.09 12.32 6.57
C THR A 47 -21.60 12.53 6.78
N ALA A 48 -21.19 13.01 7.95
CA ALA A 48 -19.78 13.20 8.29
C ALA A 48 -19.01 11.86 8.38
N VAL A 49 -19.65 10.80 8.90
CA VAL A 49 -19.06 9.45 8.93
C VAL A 49 -18.78 8.93 7.52
N PHE A 50 -19.73 9.07 6.59
CA PHE A 50 -19.53 8.61 5.21
C PHE A 50 -18.48 9.45 4.48
N GLN A 51 -18.46 10.77 4.68
CA GLN A 51 -17.41 11.60 4.11
C GLN A 51 -16.01 11.19 4.61
N PHE A 52 -15.88 10.94 5.92
CA PHE A 52 -14.63 10.43 6.49
C PHE A 52 -14.24 9.07 5.89
N ALA A 53 -15.21 8.18 5.66
CA ALA A 53 -14.96 6.88 5.04
C ALA A 53 -14.49 7.00 3.58
N GLU A 54 -15.02 7.95 2.80
CA GLU A 54 -14.53 8.22 1.44
C GLU A 54 -13.09 8.74 1.44
N ASP A 55 -12.77 9.69 2.32
CA ASP A 55 -11.41 10.23 2.44
C ASP A 55 -10.42 9.14 2.90
N TYR A 56 -10.84 8.30 3.84
CA TYR A 56 -10.07 7.13 4.29
C TYR A 56 -9.83 6.13 3.15
N LYS A 57 -10.86 5.81 2.36
CA LYS A 57 -10.71 4.95 1.17
C LYS A 57 -9.71 5.57 0.19
N ALA A 58 -9.84 6.85 -0.14
CA ALA A 58 -8.92 7.52 -1.05
C ALA A 58 -7.46 7.43 -0.57
N PHE A 59 -7.23 7.66 0.73
CA PHE A 59 -5.89 7.57 1.33
C PHE A 59 -5.33 6.14 1.25
N ILE A 60 -6.07 5.13 1.72
CA ILE A 60 -5.61 3.73 1.73
C ILE A 60 -5.44 3.16 0.32
N HIS A 61 -6.20 3.66 -0.67
CA HIS A 61 -6.04 3.24 -2.05
C HIS A 61 -4.61 3.49 -2.55
N LEU A 62 -4.01 4.61 -2.14
CA LEU A 62 -2.65 5.02 -2.49
C LEU A 62 -1.61 4.47 -1.49
N ALA A 63 -1.95 4.43 -0.20
CA ALA A 63 -1.07 4.02 0.91
C ALA A 63 -1.05 2.49 1.15
N ARG A 64 -0.64 1.72 0.13
CA ARG A 64 -0.59 0.24 0.16
C ARG A 64 0.71 -0.37 0.68
N THR A 65 1.79 0.41 0.71
CA THR A 65 3.08 0.04 1.31
C THR A 65 3.52 1.14 2.26
N GLU A 66 4.47 0.87 3.15
CA GLU A 66 5.03 1.90 4.03
C GLU A 66 5.67 3.05 3.25
N LEU A 67 6.27 2.75 2.09
CA LEU A 67 6.81 3.75 1.17
C LEU A 67 5.72 4.69 0.68
N SER A 68 4.63 4.13 0.14
CA SER A 68 3.55 4.93 -0.40
C SER A 68 2.72 5.60 0.71
N PHE A 69 2.60 4.96 1.87
CA PHE A 69 1.99 5.54 3.07
C PHE A 69 2.76 6.77 3.53
N VAL A 70 4.08 6.69 3.69
CA VAL A 70 4.88 7.86 4.13
C VAL A 70 4.77 9.00 3.13
N SER A 71 4.86 8.70 1.82
CA SER A 71 4.69 9.71 0.76
C SER A 71 3.31 10.39 0.82
N GLU A 72 2.24 9.62 1.00
CA GLU A 72 0.88 10.17 1.08
C GLU A 72 0.66 10.91 2.40
N ALA A 73 1.21 10.41 3.51
CA ALA A 73 1.13 11.04 4.82
C ALA A 73 1.84 12.40 4.87
N ILE A 74 2.99 12.55 4.20
CA ILE A 74 3.66 13.86 4.03
C ILE A 74 2.74 14.83 3.31
N THR A 75 2.21 14.42 2.16
CA THR A 75 1.31 15.25 1.34
C THR A 75 0.09 15.68 2.16
N PHE A 76 -0.53 14.74 2.88
CA PHE A 76 -1.65 15.01 3.75
C PHE A 76 -1.29 15.95 4.91
N ALA A 77 -0.12 15.77 5.53
CA ALA A 77 0.34 16.59 6.64
C ALA A 77 0.61 18.05 6.19
N GLU A 78 1.29 18.24 5.06
CA GLU A 78 1.60 19.57 4.51
C GLU A 78 0.34 20.36 4.15
N VAL A 79 -0.65 19.71 3.53
CA VAL A 79 -1.97 20.31 3.25
C VAL A 79 -2.66 20.77 4.54
N ASN A 80 -2.39 20.09 5.67
CA ASN A 80 -2.93 20.41 6.99
C ASN A 80 -2.02 21.34 7.83
N GLY A 81 -1.01 21.95 7.20
CA GLY A 81 -0.14 22.95 7.78
C GLY A 81 0.98 22.39 8.66
N PHE A 82 1.37 21.13 8.47
CA PHE A 82 2.60 20.61 9.05
C PHE A 82 3.80 20.99 8.18
N GLU A 83 4.95 21.21 8.81
CA GLU A 83 6.22 21.48 8.13
C GLU A 83 7.29 20.46 8.54
N GLU A 84 8.26 20.20 7.66
CA GLU A 84 9.36 19.28 7.95
C GLU A 84 10.23 19.82 9.10
N LEU A 85 10.62 18.94 10.01
CA LEU A 85 11.56 19.25 11.08
C LEU A 85 12.96 19.47 10.50
N THR A 86 13.47 20.69 10.64
CA THR A 86 14.81 21.10 10.23
C THR A 86 15.61 21.59 11.44
N PRO A 87 16.94 21.69 11.35
CA PRO A 87 17.76 22.31 12.40
C PRO A 87 17.38 23.77 12.72
N SER A 88 16.67 24.44 11.81
CA SER A 88 16.19 25.82 11.97
C SER A 88 14.75 25.93 12.48
N THR A 89 14.05 24.81 12.66
CA THR A 89 12.65 24.80 13.07
C THR A 89 12.50 25.35 14.49
N VAL A 90 11.64 26.35 14.64
CA VAL A 90 11.30 26.94 15.93
C VAL A 90 10.16 26.15 16.56
N LEU A 91 10.36 25.66 17.78
CA LEU A 91 9.39 24.87 18.52
C LEU A 91 8.57 25.78 19.44
N GLU A 92 7.52 26.38 18.91
CA GLU A 92 6.59 27.23 19.66
C GLU A 92 5.20 26.58 19.79
N PRO A 93 4.41 26.90 20.84
CA PRO A 93 3.06 26.37 20.99
C PRO A 93 2.20 26.55 19.73
N GLY A 94 1.54 25.48 19.32
CA GLY A 94 0.74 25.42 18.09
C GLY A 94 1.52 25.02 16.84
N ALA A 95 2.86 24.97 16.87
CA ALA A 95 3.65 24.50 15.74
C ALA A 95 3.31 23.05 15.39
N LYS A 96 3.11 22.79 14.10
CA LYS A 96 2.83 21.47 13.53
C LYS A 96 4.03 21.03 12.71
N ILE A 97 4.68 19.96 13.13
CA ILE A 97 5.95 19.53 12.56
C ILE A 97 5.95 18.03 12.30
N TYR A 98 6.62 17.60 11.25
CA TYR A 98 6.80 16.19 10.93
C TYR A 98 8.27 15.82 10.73
N GLU A 99 8.61 14.57 11.01
CA GLU A 99 9.93 14.00 10.71
C GLU A 99 9.74 12.66 9.98
N VAL A 100 10.56 12.41 8.96
CA VAL A 100 10.58 11.15 8.21
C VAL A 100 11.88 10.41 8.49
N ASN A 101 11.78 9.18 8.99
CA ASN A 101 12.94 8.30 9.14
C ASN A 101 13.03 7.34 7.95
N ARG A 102 14.03 7.55 7.09
CA ARG A 102 14.37 6.70 5.94
C ARG A 102 13.13 6.24 5.17
N ASP A 103 12.20 7.14 4.88
CA ASP A 103 10.98 6.85 4.10
C ASP A 103 10.16 5.61 4.55
N ARG A 104 10.33 5.14 5.79
CA ARG A 104 9.64 3.97 6.38
C ARG A 104 8.80 4.35 7.60
N THR A 105 8.97 5.55 8.12
CA THR A 105 8.26 6.02 9.32
C THR A 105 8.09 7.51 9.24
N ILE A 106 6.93 7.99 9.69
CA ILE A 106 6.63 9.41 9.87
C ILE A 106 6.22 9.67 11.31
N SER A 107 6.78 10.70 11.91
CA SER A 107 6.36 11.22 13.22
C SER A 107 5.69 12.57 13.01
N LEU A 108 4.47 12.74 13.53
CA LEU A 108 3.70 13.98 13.46
C LEU A 108 3.58 14.54 14.87
N MET A 109 3.95 15.81 15.04
CA MET A 109 4.03 16.45 16.35
C MET A 109 3.30 17.80 16.31
N VAL A 110 2.50 18.06 17.34
CA VAL A 110 1.87 19.36 17.59
C VAL A 110 2.37 19.86 18.94
N ILE A 111 3.07 21.01 18.93
CA ILE A 111 3.68 21.56 20.14
C ILE A 111 2.60 22.16 21.05
N GLY A 112 2.54 21.70 22.30
CA GLY A 112 1.60 22.21 23.31
C GLY A 112 2.09 23.49 24.00
N GLU A 113 1.24 24.06 24.85
CA GLU A 113 1.57 25.24 25.65
C GLU A 113 2.45 24.90 26.87
N ASP A 114 2.30 23.70 27.42
CA ASP A 114 3.05 23.22 28.57
C ASP A 114 4.47 22.80 28.20
N SER A 115 5.39 22.90 29.18
CA SER A 115 6.75 22.39 29.00
C SER A 115 6.74 20.89 28.72
N LEU A 116 7.60 20.42 27.81
CA LEU A 116 7.80 18.99 27.52
C LEU A 116 8.10 18.15 28.78
N GLN A 117 8.66 18.75 29.84
CA GLN A 117 8.88 18.09 31.13
C GLN A 117 7.59 17.65 31.83
N ASN A 118 6.46 18.28 31.51
CA ASN A 118 5.14 17.90 32.03
C ASN A 118 4.55 16.68 31.29
N GLY A 119 5.23 16.20 30.25
CA GLY A 119 4.83 15.04 29.46
C GLY A 119 4.25 15.41 28.10
N PHE A 120 3.77 14.40 27.39
CA PHE A 120 3.16 14.51 26.07
C PHE A 120 2.18 13.35 25.87
N HIS A 121 1.26 13.51 24.91
CA HIS A 121 0.39 12.43 24.46
C HIS A 121 0.96 11.80 23.21
N VAL A 122 0.98 10.46 23.16
CA VAL A 122 1.51 9.71 22.02
C VAL A 122 0.49 8.69 21.55
N ILE A 123 0.27 8.65 20.24
CA ILE A 123 -0.46 7.60 19.55
C ILE A 123 0.54 6.94 18.60
N GLY A 124 0.70 5.62 18.74
CA GLY A 124 1.57 4.82 17.88
C GLY A 124 0.75 3.81 17.08
N SER A 125 1.02 3.72 15.78
CA SER A 125 0.54 2.66 14.90
C SER A 125 1.69 2.19 14.01
N HIS A 126 1.58 0.98 13.51
CA HIS A 126 2.45 0.50 12.44
C HIS A 126 1.78 0.78 11.08
N ILE A 127 2.58 0.85 10.01
CA ILE A 127 2.14 1.22 8.64
C ILE A 127 2.55 0.18 7.59
N ASP A 128 3.23 -0.88 8.01
CA ASP A 128 3.48 -2.07 7.22
C ASP A 128 2.24 -2.97 7.20
N SER A 129 2.11 -3.75 6.13
CA SER A 129 1.01 -4.70 5.95
C SER A 129 1.52 -5.95 5.22
N PRO A 130 0.92 -7.13 5.50
CA PRO A 130 1.32 -8.37 4.82
C PRO A 130 1.22 -8.26 3.30
N ARG A 131 2.26 -8.74 2.61
CA ARG A 131 2.41 -8.63 1.16
C ARG A 131 3.45 -9.62 0.62
N LEU A 132 3.70 -9.56 -0.69
CA LEU A 132 4.77 -10.32 -1.34
C LEU A 132 5.85 -9.37 -1.84
N ASP A 133 7.04 -9.41 -1.25
CA ASP A 133 8.19 -8.64 -1.72
C ASP A 133 8.92 -9.43 -2.81
N LEU A 134 9.52 -8.75 -3.78
CA LEU A 134 10.38 -9.40 -4.76
C LEU A 134 11.72 -9.81 -4.13
N LYS A 135 12.22 -11.01 -4.45
CA LYS A 135 13.59 -11.40 -4.08
C LYS A 135 14.60 -10.54 -4.84
N GLY A 136 15.84 -10.46 -4.35
CA GLY A 136 16.87 -9.62 -4.99
C GLY A 136 17.30 -10.04 -6.41
N ARG A 137 16.92 -11.24 -6.88
CA ARG A 137 17.06 -11.65 -8.29
C ARG A 137 15.73 -12.24 -8.76
N PRO A 138 14.70 -11.41 -8.90
CA PRO A 138 13.33 -11.91 -8.94
C PRO A 138 12.97 -12.44 -10.33
N LEU A 139 13.51 -11.87 -11.40
CA LEU A 139 13.08 -12.22 -12.75
C LEU A 139 13.74 -13.53 -13.22
N TYR A 140 12.92 -14.52 -13.55
CA TYR A 140 13.35 -15.79 -14.15
C TYR A 140 12.30 -16.30 -15.15
N GLU A 141 12.69 -17.29 -15.95
CA GLU A 141 11.79 -17.96 -16.89
C GLU A 141 11.47 -19.37 -16.40
N ASP A 142 10.20 -19.76 -16.49
CA ASP A 142 9.77 -21.14 -16.38
C ASP A 142 8.57 -21.38 -17.31
N SER A 143 8.56 -22.53 -17.97
CA SER A 143 7.46 -22.96 -18.85
C SER A 143 7.03 -21.92 -19.90
N GLU A 144 8.00 -21.21 -20.51
CA GLU A 144 7.79 -20.14 -21.49
C GLU A 144 7.08 -18.89 -20.93
N PHE A 145 7.08 -18.72 -19.60
CA PHE A 145 6.62 -17.51 -18.92
C PHE A 145 7.77 -16.86 -18.17
N ALA A 146 7.81 -15.53 -18.21
CA ALA A 146 8.59 -14.77 -17.25
C ALA A 146 7.80 -14.64 -15.94
N LEU A 147 8.47 -14.89 -14.82
CA LEU A 147 7.94 -14.87 -13.47
C LEU A 147 8.76 -13.92 -12.60
N PHE A 148 8.13 -13.36 -11.57
CA PHE A 148 8.85 -12.74 -10.46
C PHE A 148 8.90 -13.66 -9.25
N GLN A 149 10.10 -13.97 -8.80
CA GLN A 149 10.33 -14.70 -7.57
C GLN A 149 10.03 -13.83 -6.36
N THR A 150 9.14 -14.29 -5.48
CA THR A 150 8.66 -13.52 -4.32
C THR A 150 9.10 -14.10 -2.99
N ASN A 151 9.02 -13.27 -1.95
CA ASN A 151 9.16 -13.63 -0.55
C ASN A 151 8.01 -12.98 0.23
N TYR A 152 7.37 -13.73 1.11
CA TYR A 152 6.25 -13.17 1.88
C TYR A 152 6.73 -12.30 3.04
N HIS A 153 6.01 -11.22 3.26
CA HIS A 153 6.17 -10.33 4.40
C HIS A 153 4.95 -10.44 5.32
N GLY A 154 5.18 -10.65 6.62
CA GLY A 154 4.11 -10.78 7.62
C GLY A 154 3.34 -12.11 7.57
N GLY A 155 2.21 -12.16 8.28
CA GLY A 155 1.36 -13.36 8.43
C GLY A 155 0.43 -13.61 7.25
N LEU A 156 0.99 -13.99 6.10
CA LEU A 156 0.22 -14.24 4.88
C LEU A 156 -0.57 -15.56 4.94
N LYS A 157 -1.80 -15.56 4.42
CA LYS A 157 -2.53 -16.79 4.07
C LYS A 157 -2.37 -17.05 2.57
N TYR A 158 -1.43 -17.91 2.18
CA TYR A 158 -0.97 -18.07 0.80
C TYR A 158 -2.10 -18.30 -0.22
N HIS A 159 -3.08 -19.16 0.10
CA HIS A 159 -4.25 -19.42 -0.75
C HIS A 159 -5.15 -18.20 -1.02
N GLN A 160 -5.02 -17.09 -0.28
CA GLN A 160 -5.79 -15.86 -0.54
C GLN A 160 -5.10 -14.93 -1.55
N TRP A 161 -3.91 -15.29 -2.01
CA TRP A 161 -3.08 -14.49 -2.92
C TRP A 161 -3.03 -15.08 -4.35
N THR A 162 -3.60 -16.27 -4.56
CA THR A 162 -3.76 -16.87 -5.88
C THR A 162 -5.02 -16.33 -6.57
N ASN A 163 -4.99 -16.27 -7.91
CA ASN A 163 -6.11 -15.84 -8.77
C ASN A 163 -6.71 -14.46 -8.45
N LEU A 164 -5.95 -13.59 -7.76
CA LEU A 164 -6.31 -12.21 -7.46
C LEU A 164 -5.53 -11.27 -8.39
N PRO A 165 -6.12 -10.15 -8.85
CA PRO A 165 -5.34 -9.10 -9.50
C PRO A 165 -4.38 -8.43 -8.49
N LEU A 166 -3.11 -8.37 -8.86
CA LEU A 166 -2.02 -7.79 -8.06
C LEU A 166 -1.42 -6.57 -8.77
N ALA A 167 -1.04 -5.58 -7.98
CA ALA A 167 -0.31 -4.39 -8.38
C ALA A 167 1.13 -4.47 -7.85
N LEU A 168 2.09 -3.95 -8.62
CA LEU A 168 3.50 -3.87 -8.24
C LEU A 168 3.83 -2.43 -7.84
N LEU A 169 4.22 -2.25 -6.58
CA LEU A 169 4.54 -0.95 -5.99
C LEU A 169 5.93 -0.95 -5.39
N GLY A 170 6.58 0.21 -5.37
CA GLY A 170 7.81 0.40 -4.61
C GLY A 170 8.81 1.27 -5.35
N ARG A 171 10.10 0.98 -5.16
CA ARG A 171 11.17 1.74 -5.81
C ARG A 171 12.35 0.86 -6.22
N ILE A 172 13.14 1.39 -7.15
CA ILE A 172 14.40 0.82 -7.61
C ILE A 172 15.49 1.88 -7.43
N ASP A 173 16.49 1.58 -6.61
CA ASP A 173 17.66 2.43 -6.42
C ASP A 173 18.73 2.03 -7.43
N LYS A 174 19.02 2.90 -8.41
CA LYS A 174 19.94 2.60 -9.50
C LYS A 174 21.40 2.81 -9.11
N LYS A 175 22.31 2.18 -9.86
CA LYS A 175 23.76 2.31 -9.65
C LYS A 175 24.29 3.75 -9.70
N ASP A 176 23.65 4.64 -10.46
CA ASP A 176 24.01 6.05 -10.54
C ASP A 176 23.52 6.90 -9.36
N GLY A 177 22.79 6.29 -8.42
CA GLY A 177 22.18 6.95 -7.26
C GLY A 177 20.81 7.56 -7.54
N SER A 178 20.29 7.46 -8.76
CA SER A 178 18.91 7.87 -9.07
C SER A 178 17.90 6.83 -8.59
N VAL A 179 16.71 7.30 -8.23
CA VAL A 179 15.61 6.46 -7.74
C VAL A 179 14.50 6.44 -8.77
N VAL A 180 13.96 5.26 -9.05
CA VAL A 180 12.78 5.07 -9.89
C VAL A 180 11.64 4.53 -9.04
N ASN A 181 10.57 5.30 -8.91
CA ASN A 181 9.35 4.84 -8.27
C ASN A 181 8.52 4.01 -9.25
N VAL A 182 8.01 2.87 -8.80
CA VAL A 182 7.22 1.93 -9.58
C VAL A 182 5.82 1.87 -8.99
N SER A 183 4.81 2.07 -9.85
CA SER A 183 3.41 1.86 -9.52
C SER A 183 2.72 1.32 -10.77
N ILE A 184 2.45 0.02 -10.79
CA ILE A 184 1.82 -0.68 -11.92
C ILE A 184 0.63 -1.47 -11.38
N GLY A 185 -0.56 -1.25 -11.93
CA GLY A 185 -1.76 -2.04 -11.64
C GLY A 185 -2.74 -1.37 -10.68
N LEU A 186 -2.49 -0.12 -10.27
CA LEU A 186 -3.47 0.68 -9.52
C LEU A 186 -4.34 1.55 -10.43
N ASP A 187 -3.86 1.96 -11.61
CA ASP A 187 -4.70 2.61 -12.61
C ASP A 187 -5.52 1.55 -13.36
N VAL A 188 -6.77 1.88 -13.70
CA VAL A 188 -7.69 0.99 -14.44
C VAL A 188 -7.15 0.59 -15.82
N ASN A 189 -6.22 1.37 -16.38
CA ASN A 189 -5.59 1.10 -17.68
C ASN A 189 -4.25 0.37 -17.57
N ASP A 190 -3.75 0.16 -16.35
CA ASP A 190 -2.50 -0.56 -16.14
C ASP A 190 -2.70 -2.07 -16.30
N PRO A 191 -1.66 -2.79 -16.74
CA PRO A 191 -1.64 -4.23 -16.59
C PRO A 191 -1.62 -4.61 -15.09
N ILE A 192 -2.18 -5.78 -14.78
CA ILE A 192 -2.12 -6.38 -13.46
C ILE A 192 -1.28 -7.67 -13.52
N PHE A 193 -0.79 -8.08 -12.36
CA PHE A 193 -0.10 -9.35 -12.16
C PHE A 193 -1.05 -10.36 -11.54
N MET A 194 -0.76 -11.65 -11.71
CA MET A 194 -1.56 -12.72 -11.11
C MET A 194 -0.68 -13.94 -10.84
N ILE A 195 -0.95 -14.60 -9.71
CA ILE A 195 -0.41 -15.91 -9.37
C ILE A 195 -1.48 -16.95 -9.75
N PRO A 196 -1.34 -17.65 -10.88
CA PRO A 196 -2.37 -18.58 -11.35
C PRO A 196 -2.36 -19.86 -10.52
N GLU A 197 -3.56 -20.34 -10.17
CA GLU A 197 -3.72 -21.66 -9.56
C GLU A 197 -4.03 -22.73 -10.61
N LEU A 198 -3.72 -23.98 -10.26
CA LEU A 198 -4.02 -25.12 -11.11
C LEU A 198 -5.53 -25.34 -11.25
N SER A 199 -6.00 -25.64 -12.46
CA SER A 199 -7.42 -25.90 -12.72
C SER A 199 -7.93 -27.10 -11.90
N PRO A 200 -9.15 -27.03 -11.33
CA PRO A 200 -9.71 -28.12 -10.52
C PRO A 200 -9.88 -29.44 -11.29
N HIS A 201 -9.83 -29.40 -12.63
CA HIS A 201 -9.94 -30.61 -13.46
C HIS A 201 -8.68 -31.48 -13.40
N VAL A 202 -7.53 -30.86 -13.17
CA VAL A 202 -6.22 -31.53 -13.12
C VAL A 202 -5.62 -31.52 -11.70
N ASP A 203 -6.20 -30.74 -10.77
CA ASP A 203 -5.73 -30.62 -9.38
C ASP A 203 -6.32 -31.65 -8.39
N ARG A 204 -6.61 -32.87 -8.84
CA ARG A 204 -7.34 -33.85 -8.02
C ARG A 204 -6.57 -34.32 -6.79
N ASN A 205 -5.24 -34.29 -6.83
CA ASN A 205 -4.38 -34.80 -5.76
C ASN A 205 -4.31 -33.83 -4.56
N ARG A 206 -4.42 -32.51 -4.78
CA ARG A 206 -4.33 -31.51 -3.71
C ARG A 206 -5.64 -31.32 -2.93
N ASN A 207 -6.77 -31.78 -3.47
CA ASN A 207 -8.09 -31.70 -2.79
C ASN A 207 -8.14 -32.30 -1.37
N SER A 208 -7.20 -33.20 -1.04
CA SER A 208 -7.11 -33.83 0.29
C SER A 208 -6.15 -33.12 1.26
N GLN A 209 -5.42 -32.11 0.79
CA GLN A 209 -4.47 -31.36 1.60
C GLN A 209 -5.19 -30.32 2.48
N THR A 210 -4.57 -30.02 3.63
CA THR A 210 -4.99 -28.87 4.45
C THR A 210 -4.58 -27.57 3.79
N LEU A 211 -5.33 -26.48 4.01
CA LEU A 211 -5.03 -25.16 3.45
C LEU A 211 -3.59 -24.68 3.67
N GLY A 212 -2.95 -25.06 4.79
CA GLY A 212 -1.57 -24.67 5.11
C GLY A 212 -0.50 -25.38 4.27
N ASN A 213 -0.83 -26.51 3.64
CA ASN A 213 0.06 -27.26 2.74
C ASN A 213 -0.43 -27.21 1.29
N PHE A 214 -1.57 -26.54 1.04
CA PHE A 214 -2.18 -26.52 -0.27
C PHE A 214 -1.43 -25.59 -1.20
N ILE A 215 -1.01 -24.41 -0.75
CA ILE A 215 -0.10 -23.49 -1.45
C ILE A 215 1.11 -23.25 -0.56
N GLU A 216 2.31 -23.42 -1.10
CA GLU A 216 3.57 -23.16 -0.41
C GLU A 216 4.07 -21.73 -0.71
N PRO A 217 4.96 -21.16 0.12
CA PRO A 217 5.54 -19.83 -0.12
C PRO A 217 6.19 -19.69 -1.50
N GLU A 218 6.86 -20.75 -1.95
CA GLU A 218 7.56 -20.82 -3.24
C GLU A 218 6.61 -20.91 -4.45
N ASP A 219 5.30 -21.16 -4.23
CA ASP A 219 4.29 -21.15 -5.28
C ASP A 219 3.78 -19.72 -5.61
N LEU A 220 4.23 -18.69 -4.88
CA LEU A 220 3.66 -17.34 -4.92
C LEU A 220 4.35 -16.40 -5.92
N ASP A 221 4.76 -16.94 -7.06
CA ASP A 221 5.44 -16.19 -8.12
C ASP A 221 4.43 -15.78 -9.21
N PRO A 222 4.17 -14.47 -9.42
CA PRO A 222 3.23 -14.07 -10.45
C PRO A 222 3.85 -14.16 -11.85
N VAL A 223 2.98 -14.37 -12.83
CA VAL A 223 3.32 -14.24 -14.25
C VAL A 223 3.47 -12.75 -14.60
N VAL A 224 4.57 -12.41 -15.27
CA VAL A 224 4.89 -11.03 -15.66
C VAL A 224 4.98 -10.84 -17.18
N GLY A 225 5.16 -11.92 -17.94
CA GLY A 225 5.27 -11.87 -19.39
C GLY A 225 5.19 -13.27 -20.02
N HIS A 226 4.85 -13.32 -21.30
CA HIS A 226 4.73 -14.56 -22.07
C HIS A 226 5.09 -14.40 -23.56
N ILE A 227 5.47 -13.18 -23.98
CA ILE A 227 5.83 -12.90 -25.37
C ILE A 227 7.36 -12.83 -25.43
N PRO A 228 8.05 -13.70 -26.18
CA PRO A 228 9.49 -13.66 -26.31
C PRO A 228 9.96 -12.46 -27.15
N ASP A 229 11.26 -12.15 -27.09
CA ASP A 229 11.84 -11.07 -27.89
C ASP A 229 12.19 -11.56 -29.31
N HIS A 230 11.28 -11.30 -30.24
CA HIS A 230 11.48 -11.68 -31.65
C HIS A 230 12.49 -10.81 -32.41
N ILE A 231 12.89 -9.65 -31.88
CA ILE A 231 13.81 -8.73 -32.56
C ILE A 231 15.24 -9.24 -32.44
N ASP A 232 15.61 -9.68 -31.24
CA ASP A 232 16.97 -10.12 -30.91
C ASP A 232 17.10 -11.65 -30.70
N ASP A 233 16.06 -12.43 -31.05
CA ASP A 233 15.99 -13.89 -30.81
C ASP A 233 16.17 -14.24 -29.31
N GLY A 234 15.69 -13.33 -28.45
CA GLY A 234 15.78 -13.41 -26.99
C GLY A 234 14.58 -14.13 -26.39
N ASP A 235 14.75 -14.59 -25.15
CA ASP A 235 13.70 -15.29 -24.41
C ASP A 235 12.63 -14.32 -23.86
N VAL A 236 11.67 -14.83 -23.07
CA VAL A 236 10.60 -13.97 -22.51
C VAL A 236 11.16 -13.01 -21.46
N VAL A 237 12.19 -13.44 -20.73
CA VAL A 237 12.87 -12.61 -19.73
C VAL A 237 13.61 -11.46 -20.39
N ASP A 238 14.27 -11.68 -21.52
CA ASP A 238 14.94 -10.63 -22.30
C ASP A 238 13.94 -9.56 -22.75
N HIS A 239 12.76 -9.96 -23.22
CA HIS A 239 11.70 -9.01 -23.59
C HIS A 239 11.25 -8.17 -22.39
N VAL A 240 11.03 -8.79 -21.22
CA VAL A 240 10.67 -8.06 -19.99
C VAL A 240 11.79 -7.09 -19.57
N LEU A 241 13.05 -7.50 -19.67
CA LEU A 241 14.20 -6.64 -19.36
C LEU A 241 14.31 -5.46 -20.33
N ASN A 242 14.06 -5.68 -21.63
CA ASN A 242 14.05 -4.63 -22.63
C ASN A 242 12.90 -3.63 -22.38
N PHE A 243 11.73 -4.14 -21.99
CA PHE A 243 10.62 -3.29 -21.54
C PHE A 243 11.02 -2.44 -20.32
N LEU A 244 11.54 -3.07 -19.26
CA LEU A 244 11.97 -2.37 -18.05
C LEU A 244 13.06 -1.32 -18.34
N SER A 245 14.02 -1.65 -19.19
CA SER A 245 15.07 -0.73 -19.63
C SER A 245 14.49 0.46 -20.41
N SER A 246 13.57 0.22 -21.33
CA SER A 246 12.98 1.27 -22.18
C SER A 246 12.03 2.21 -21.42
N GLU A 247 11.19 1.68 -20.53
CA GLU A 247 10.17 2.47 -19.83
C GLU A 247 10.70 3.10 -18.53
N TYR A 248 11.58 2.39 -17.81
CA TYR A 248 12.06 2.81 -16.49
C TYR A 248 13.56 3.12 -16.45
N GLY A 249 14.31 2.81 -17.52
CA GLY A 249 15.76 3.02 -17.54
C GLY A 249 16.49 2.14 -16.51
N VAL A 250 15.94 0.96 -16.20
CA VAL A 250 16.47 0.03 -15.22
C VAL A 250 17.06 -1.21 -15.90
N THR A 251 18.16 -1.69 -15.36
CA THR A 251 18.81 -2.93 -15.82
C THR A 251 18.47 -4.09 -14.90
N ARG A 252 18.76 -5.32 -15.34
CA ARG A 252 18.63 -6.52 -14.48
C ARG A 252 19.39 -6.38 -13.16
N ALA A 253 20.54 -5.71 -13.17
CA ALA A 253 21.36 -5.53 -11.98
C ALA A 253 20.74 -4.56 -10.97
N ASP A 254 19.97 -3.57 -11.43
CA ASP A 254 19.29 -2.62 -10.55
C ASP A 254 18.15 -3.28 -9.74
N LEU A 255 17.63 -4.43 -10.21
CA LEU A 255 16.64 -5.23 -9.44
C LEU A 255 17.21 -5.79 -8.12
N VAL A 256 18.54 -5.84 -7.95
CA VAL A 256 19.16 -6.27 -6.69
C VAL A 256 18.96 -5.24 -5.58
N SER A 257 18.84 -3.96 -5.94
CA SER A 257 18.56 -2.83 -5.05
C SER A 257 17.13 -2.31 -5.24
N ALA A 258 16.22 -3.20 -5.65
CA ALA A 258 14.81 -2.91 -5.75
C ALA A 258 14.09 -3.31 -4.45
N GLU A 259 13.21 -2.44 -3.99
CA GLU A 259 12.24 -2.72 -2.95
C GLU A 259 10.87 -2.63 -3.61
N LEU A 260 10.44 -3.76 -4.15
CA LEU A 260 9.19 -3.89 -4.89
C LEU A 260 8.30 -4.91 -4.20
N ALA A 261 7.05 -4.54 -4.02
CA ALA A 261 6.05 -5.36 -3.38
C ALA A 261 4.83 -5.52 -4.28
N LEU A 262 4.29 -6.74 -4.30
CA LEU A 262 2.99 -7.05 -4.86
C LEU A 262 1.93 -6.91 -3.79
N VAL A 263 0.89 -6.15 -4.12
CA VAL A 263 -0.27 -5.90 -3.27
C VAL A 263 -1.56 -6.15 -4.05
N PRO A 264 -2.70 -6.41 -3.41
CA PRO A 264 -3.99 -6.45 -4.10
C PRO A 264 -4.28 -5.18 -4.91
N ALA A 265 -4.57 -5.33 -6.20
CA ALA A 265 -4.91 -4.22 -7.10
C ALA A 265 -6.36 -3.74 -6.97
N GLY A 266 -7.20 -4.46 -6.22
CA GLY A 266 -8.63 -4.18 -6.11
C GLY A 266 -8.93 -2.74 -5.66
N LEU A 267 -9.86 -2.11 -6.38
CA LEU A 267 -10.45 -0.84 -5.96
C LEU A 267 -11.14 -1.02 -4.60
N LEU A 268 -11.02 0.00 -3.74
CA LEU A 268 -11.74 0.02 -2.48
C LEU A 268 -13.22 0.29 -2.76
N ALA A 269 -14.08 -0.49 -2.12
CA ALA A 269 -15.52 -0.44 -2.32
C ALA A 269 -16.25 -0.35 -0.98
N THR A 270 -17.43 0.26 -1.00
CA THR A 270 -18.40 0.14 0.10
C THR A 270 -18.96 -1.28 0.10
N TRP A 271 -19.05 -1.88 1.28
CA TRP A 271 -19.42 -3.29 1.47
C TRP A 271 -20.78 -3.41 2.15
N ASP A 272 -21.86 -3.32 1.39
CA ASP A 272 -23.21 -3.74 1.79
C ASP A 272 -24.22 -3.49 0.65
N LEU A 273 -25.46 -3.92 0.89
CA LEU A 273 -26.61 -3.63 0.03
C LEU A 273 -27.24 -2.26 0.32
N ILE A 274 -27.04 -1.74 1.52
CA ILE A 274 -27.79 -0.59 2.04
C ILE A 274 -27.03 0.72 1.80
N GLY A 275 -25.74 0.65 1.45
CA GLY A 275 -25.01 1.67 0.73
C GLY A 275 -25.09 3.03 1.40
N GLY A 276 -24.23 3.22 2.40
CA GLY A 276 -23.93 4.52 2.98
C GLY A 276 -22.71 5.16 2.34
#